data_AF-A0A938N5J4-F1
#
_entry.id   AF-A0A938N5J4-F1
#
_cell.length_a   1.000
_cell.length_b   1.000
_cell.length_c   1.000
_cell.angle_alpha   90.00
_cell.angle_beta   90.00
_cell.angle_gamma   90.00
#
_symmetry.space_group_name_H-M   'P 1'
#
loop_
_entity.id
_entity.type
_entity.pdbx_description
1 polymer ?
#
loop_
_entity_poly.entity_id
_entity_poly.type
_entity_poly.pdbx_seq_one_letter_code
_entity_poly.pdbx_strand_id
1 'polypeptide(L)'
;MSDPGHLLAVYLHLARASGQRNRPLVRDRLLLLAGAVAARMAIDPVAGYCRHLVLTHNPNHLIRRWPTYRQALASGDFRSFLAQLERRYPQEKAERLLQSLGIELAAERDSYFSDYEYAASLLGTTPEALDQMFPAA
;
A
#
# COMPACT_ATOMS: atom_id res chain seq x y z
N MET A 1 15.85 3.13 -11.51
CA MET A 1 15.11 2.66 -10.33
C MET A 1 14.06 3.71 -10.05
N SER A 2 12.78 3.36 -10.10
CA SER A 2 11.74 4.36 -9.81
C SER A 2 11.72 4.69 -8.34
N ASP A 3 11.33 5.92 -8.06
CA ASP A 3 11.18 6.44 -6.71
C ASP A 3 10.22 5.55 -5.88
N PRO A 4 10.58 5.13 -4.64
CA PRO A 4 9.71 4.36 -3.77
C PRO A 4 8.36 5.03 -3.48
N GLY A 5 8.32 6.37 -3.40
CA GLY A 5 7.09 7.14 -3.23
C GLY A 5 6.16 7.00 -4.43
N HIS A 6 6.70 7.06 -5.65
CA HIS A 6 5.95 6.75 -6.87
C HIS A 6 5.36 5.33 -6.83
N LEU A 7 6.16 4.32 -6.49
CA LEU A 7 5.69 2.93 -6.44
C LEU A 7 4.59 2.72 -5.38
N LEU A 8 4.73 3.37 -4.22
CA LEU A 8 3.70 3.39 -3.19
C LEU A 8 2.39 3.95 -3.74
N ALA A 9 2.45 5.12 -4.40
CA ALA A 9 1.28 5.78 -4.99
C ALA A 9 0.61 4.90 -6.06
N VAL A 10 1.39 4.26 -6.95
CA VAL A 10 0.88 3.31 -7.96
C VAL A 10 0.04 2.23 -7.30
N TYR A 11 0.56 1.56 -6.27
CA TYR A 11 -0.17 0.47 -5.62
C TYR A 11 -1.40 0.95 -4.85
N LEU A 12 -1.33 2.11 -4.18
CA LEU A 12 -2.47 2.67 -3.45
C LEU A 12 -3.61 3.08 -4.39
N HIS A 13 -3.31 3.74 -5.51
CA HIS A 13 -4.31 4.07 -6.52
C HIS A 13 -4.97 2.83 -7.10
N LEU A 14 -4.18 1.83 -7.48
CA LEU A 14 -4.75 0.57 -7.98
C LEU A 14 -5.60 -0.14 -6.91
N ALA A 15 -5.20 -0.08 -5.63
CA ALA A 15 -5.99 -0.64 -4.54
C ALA A 15 -7.34 0.08 -4.44
N ARG A 16 -7.34 1.42 -4.41
CA ARG A 16 -8.55 2.25 -4.40
C ARG A 16 -9.46 1.94 -5.57
N ALA A 17 -8.93 1.95 -6.80
CA ALA A 17 -9.68 1.63 -8.01
C ALA A 17 -10.23 0.19 -8.01
N SER A 18 -9.47 -0.78 -7.47
CA SER A 18 -9.93 -2.16 -7.33
C SER A 18 -11.06 -2.30 -6.31
N GLY A 19 -10.99 -1.53 -5.21
CA GLY A 19 -12.05 -1.45 -4.21
C GLY A 19 -13.34 -0.90 -4.80
N GLN A 20 -13.27 0.21 -5.54
CA GLN A 20 -14.41 0.82 -6.24
C GLN A 20 -15.08 -0.11 -7.26
N ARG A 21 -14.31 -1.04 -7.85
CA ARG A 21 -14.79 -2.02 -8.83
C ARG A 21 -15.24 -3.35 -8.21
N ASN A 22 -15.44 -3.43 -6.89
CA ASN A 22 -15.81 -4.65 -6.16
C ASN A 22 -14.85 -5.83 -6.43
N ARG A 23 -13.54 -5.56 -6.48
CA ARG A 23 -12.48 -6.58 -6.62
C ARG A 23 -11.64 -6.67 -5.34
N PRO A 24 -12.21 -7.12 -4.21
CA PRO A 24 -11.57 -7.01 -2.91
C PRO A 24 -10.29 -7.85 -2.79
N LEU A 25 -10.23 -9.02 -3.43
CA LEU A 25 -9.01 -9.84 -3.46
C LEU A 25 -7.85 -9.17 -4.21
N VAL A 26 -8.15 -8.35 -5.23
CA VAL A 26 -7.12 -7.59 -5.96
C VAL A 26 -6.69 -6.39 -5.12
N ARG A 27 -7.65 -5.68 -4.53
CA ARG A 27 -7.39 -4.58 -3.59
C ARG A 27 -6.45 -5.04 -2.47
N ASP A 28 -6.75 -6.14 -1.79
CA ASP A 28 -5.94 -6.60 -0.66
C ASP A 28 -4.51 -6.96 -1.06
N ARG A 29 -4.31 -7.55 -2.24
CA ARG A 29 -2.96 -7.80 -2.78
C ARG A 29 -2.18 -6.51 -3.01
N LEU A 30 -2.85 -5.49 -3.55
CA LEU A 30 -2.23 -4.19 -3.81
C LEU A 30 -1.95 -3.44 -2.50
N LEU A 31 -2.83 -3.55 -1.49
CA LEU A 31 -2.58 -3.03 -0.13
C LEU A 31 -1.39 -3.71 0.54
N LEU A 32 -1.17 -5.00 0.30
CA LEU A 32 0.01 -5.72 0.83
C LEU A 32 1.32 -5.25 0.19
N LEU A 33 1.29 -4.98 -1.12
CA LEU A 33 2.42 -4.40 -1.84
C LEU A 33 2.69 -2.96 -1.37
N ALA A 34 1.66 -2.13 -1.30
CA ALA A 34 1.75 -0.76 -0.81
C ALA A 34 2.27 -0.70 0.64
N GLY A 35 1.72 -1.51 1.54
CA GLY A 35 2.16 -1.56 2.93
C GLY A 35 3.62 -2.02 3.09
N ALA A 36 4.09 -2.93 2.24
CA ALA A 36 5.50 -3.32 2.23
C ALA A 36 6.42 -2.20 1.74
N VAL A 37 6.01 -1.43 0.72
CA VAL A 37 6.76 -0.26 0.24
C VAL A 37 6.78 0.84 1.31
N ALA A 38 5.64 1.17 1.91
CA ALA A 38 5.55 2.15 3.00
C ALA A 38 6.45 1.78 4.20
N ALA A 39 6.48 0.51 4.59
CA ALA A 39 7.38 0.05 5.66
C ALA A 39 8.87 0.17 5.31
N ARG A 40 9.24 -0.09 4.03
CA ARG A 40 10.61 0.11 3.55
C ARG A 40 10.99 1.60 3.51
N MET A 41 10.02 2.49 3.31
CA MET A 41 10.16 3.95 3.38
C MET A 41 10.09 4.50 4.81
N ALA A 42 9.93 3.64 5.83
CA ALA A 42 9.72 4.02 7.22
C ALA A 42 8.45 4.87 7.48
N ILE A 43 7.43 4.76 6.61
CA ILE A 43 6.11 5.37 6.82
C ILE A 43 5.20 4.35 7.51
N ASP A 44 5.54 4.02 8.76
CA ASP A 44 4.89 2.97 9.53
C ASP A 44 3.37 3.17 9.72
N PRO A 45 2.81 4.40 9.89
CA PRO A 45 1.37 4.59 9.97
C PRO A 45 0.61 4.15 8.71
N VAL A 46 1.14 4.46 7.51
CA VAL A 46 0.57 4.02 6.22
C VAL A 46 0.63 2.50 6.09
N ALA A 47 1.76 1.90 6.47
CA ALA A 47 1.90 0.44 6.47
C ALA A 47 0.87 -0.20 7.43
N GLY A 48 0.74 0.33 8.65
CA GLY A 48 -0.23 -0.08 9.65
C GLY A 48 -1.67 -0.02 9.13
N TYR A 49 -2.04 1.08 8.49
CA TYR A 49 -3.38 1.25 7.93
C TYR A 49 -3.65 0.30 6.75
N CYS A 50 -2.68 0.07 5.86
CA CYS A 50 -2.81 -0.93 4.81
C CYS A 50 -3.10 -2.32 5.38
N ARG A 51 -2.40 -2.71 6.46
CA ARG A 51 -2.66 -3.96 7.18
C ARG A 51 -4.06 -3.97 7.80
N HIS A 52 -4.47 -2.88 8.43
CA HIS A 52 -5.79 -2.73 9.02
C HIS A 52 -6.89 -2.97 7.98
N LEU A 53 -6.82 -2.31 6.83
CA LEU A 53 -7.80 -2.46 5.74
C LEU A 53 -7.90 -3.91 5.22
N VAL A 54 -6.75 -4.59 5.07
CA VAL A 54 -6.73 -6.02 4.68
C VAL A 54 -7.41 -6.89 5.73
N LEU A 55 -7.14 -6.66 7.01
CA LEU A 55 -7.70 -7.47 8.10
C LEU A 55 -9.17 -7.16 8.39
N THR A 56 -9.63 -5.93 8.17
CA THR A 56 -11.03 -5.56 8.28
C THR A 56 -11.89 -6.31 7.25
N HIS A 57 -11.35 -6.54 6.04
CA HIS A 57 -12.03 -7.33 5.03
C HIS A 57 -11.80 -8.84 5.16
N ASN A 58 -10.57 -9.26 5.45
CA ASN A 58 -10.20 -10.66 5.64
C ASN A 58 -9.48 -10.86 6.99
N PRO A 59 -10.24 -11.09 8.08
CA PRO A 59 -9.68 -11.25 9.42
C PRO A 59 -8.69 -12.43 9.55
N ASN A 60 -8.80 -13.42 8.66
CA ASN A 60 -7.96 -14.62 8.65
C ASN A 60 -6.77 -14.50 7.68
N HIS A 61 -6.50 -13.30 7.13
CA HIS A 61 -5.39 -13.10 6.22
C HIS A 61 -4.04 -13.39 6.88
N LEU A 62 -3.09 -13.94 6.11
CA LEU A 62 -1.75 -14.34 6.58
C LEU A 62 -1.02 -13.22 7.32
N ILE A 63 -1.19 -11.97 6.90
CA ILE A 63 -0.58 -10.78 7.52
C ILE A 63 -0.93 -10.61 9.01
N ARG A 64 -2.03 -11.21 9.49
CA ARG A 64 -2.42 -11.19 10.90
C ARG A 64 -1.32 -11.73 11.82
N ARG A 65 -0.52 -12.70 11.34
CA ARG A 65 0.57 -13.35 12.09
C ARG A 65 1.61 -12.35 12.61
N TRP A 66 1.74 -11.20 11.96
CA TRP A 66 2.70 -10.17 12.34
C TRP A 66 1.97 -8.87 12.75
N PRO A 67 2.27 -8.30 13.93
CA PRO A 67 1.73 -7.02 14.37
C PRO A 67 2.05 -5.85 13.41
N THR A 68 3.26 -5.84 12.84
CA THR A 68 3.73 -4.77 11.95
C THR A 68 4.33 -5.32 10.65
N TYR A 69 4.36 -4.51 9.59
CA TYR A 69 5.05 -4.87 8.36
C TYR A 69 6.55 -5.06 8.55
N ARG A 70 7.18 -4.33 9.48
CA ARG A 70 8.59 -4.53 9.84
C ARG A 70 8.85 -5.97 10.32
N GLN A 71 8.00 -6.49 11.20
CA GLN A 71 8.07 -7.88 11.66
C GLN A 71 7.74 -8.87 10.53
N ALA A 72 6.73 -8.55 9.70
CA ALA A 72 6.40 -9.38 8.55
C ALA A 72 7.58 -9.50 7.57
N LEU A 73 8.21 -8.38 7.21
CA LEU A 73 9.35 -8.32 6.29
C LEU A 73 10.61 -9.02 6.83
N ALA A 74 10.75 -9.16 8.15
CA ALA A 74 11.81 -9.97 8.76
C ALA A 74 11.57 -11.47 8.60
N SER A 75 10.32 -11.90 8.38
CA SER A 75 9.95 -13.31 8.26
C SER A 75 10.21 -13.88 6.86
N GLY A 76 10.75 -15.10 6.79
CA GLY A 76 10.91 -15.85 5.53
C GLY A 76 9.57 -16.06 4.81
N ASP A 77 8.56 -16.57 5.52
CA ASP A 77 7.22 -16.85 4.99
C ASP A 77 6.60 -15.66 4.23
N PHE A 78 6.62 -14.49 4.87
CA PHE A 78 6.02 -13.29 4.29
C PHE A 78 6.85 -12.77 3.12
N ARG A 79 8.18 -12.81 3.17
CA ARG A 79 9.03 -12.44 2.03
C ARG A 79 8.77 -13.32 0.82
N SER A 80 8.63 -14.64 1.01
CA SER A 80 8.29 -15.57 -0.07
C SER A 80 6.91 -15.29 -0.66
N PHE A 81 5.91 -14.99 0.18
CA PHE A 81 4.58 -14.60 -0.27
C PHE A 81 4.59 -13.26 -1.02
N LEU A 82 5.29 -12.25 -0.49
CA LEU A 82 5.42 -10.93 -1.10
C LEU A 82 6.10 -11.01 -2.46
N ALA A 83 7.16 -11.81 -2.60
CA ALA A 83 7.83 -12.02 -3.88
C ALA A 83 6.90 -12.63 -4.95
N GLN A 84 5.95 -13.49 -4.55
CA GLN A 84 4.93 -14.00 -5.47
C GLN A 84 3.94 -12.91 -5.90
N LEU A 85 3.57 -12.00 -4.98
CA LEU A 85 2.73 -10.85 -5.31
C LEU A 85 3.46 -9.87 -6.24
N GLU A 86 4.73 -9.57 -5.98
CA GLU A 86 5.58 -8.70 -6.80
C GLU A 86 5.73 -9.27 -8.22
N ARG A 87 5.84 -10.60 -8.39
CA ARG A 87 5.83 -11.24 -9.73
C ARG A 87 4.50 -11.13 -10.45
N ARG A 88 3.38 -11.10 -9.71
CA ARG A 88 2.02 -10.99 -10.30
C ARG A 88 1.69 -9.55 -10.69
N TYR A 89 2.19 -8.60 -9.92
CA TYR A 89 2.03 -7.15 -10.09
C TYR A 89 3.39 -6.46 -10.07
N PRO A 90 4.27 -6.76 -11.04
CA PRO A 90 5.53 -6.04 -11.17
C PRO A 90 5.22 -4.58 -11.46
N GLN A 91 6.13 -3.70 -11.06
CA GLN A 91 5.97 -2.25 -11.18
C GLN A 91 5.48 -1.82 -12.57
N GLU A 92 6.16 -2.24 -13.64
CA GLU A 92 5.81 -1.88 -15.03
C GLU A 92 4.36 -2.25 -15.39
N LYS A 93 3.91 -3.42 -14.93
CA LYS A 93 2.51 -3.85 -15.13
C LYS A 93 1.55 -3.02 -14.31
N ALA A 94 1.91 -2.67 -13.07
CA ALA A 94 1.10 -1.82 -12.21
C ALA A 94 0.94 -0.41 -12.80
N GLU A 95 2.03 0.19 -13.29
CA GLU A 95 2.03 1.48 -13.97
C GLU A 95 1.16 1.46 -15.24
N ARG A 96 1.28 0.42 -16.08
CA ARG A 96 0.40 0.26 -17.25
C ARG A 96 -1.07 0.11 -16.88
N LEU A 97 -1.37 -0.64 -15.81
CA LEU A 97 -2.75 -0.75 -15.32
C LEU A 97 -3.25 0.63 -14.87
N LEU A 98 -2.42 1.43 -14.21
CA LEU A 98 -2.80 2.75 -13.76
C LEU A 98 -3.05 3.71 -14.93
N GLN A 99 -2.18 3.70 -15.94
CA GLN A 99 -2.39 4.45 -17.19
C GLN A 99 -3.69 4.07 -17.88
N SER A 100 -4.05 2.77 -17.90
CA SER A 100 -5.32 2.31 -18.47
C SER A 100 -6.57 2.81 -17.73
N LEU A 101 -6.40 3.32 -16.50
CA LEU A 101 -7.46 3.96 -15.72
C LEU A 101 -7.54 5.47 -15.96
N GLY A 102 -6.61 6.05 -16.73
CA GLY A 102 -6.52 7.49 -16.97
C GLY A 102 -6.04 8.28 -15.76
N ILE A 103 -5.27 7.67 -14.85
CA ILE A 103 -4.77 8.33 -13.64
C ILE A 103 -3.36 8.88 -13.89
N GLU A 104 -3.21 10.20 -13.77
CA GLU A 104 -1.93 10.90 -13.90
C GLU A 104 -1.31 11.21 -12.53
N LEU A 105 -0.31 10.43 -12.12
CA LEU A 105 0.28 10.51 -10.77
C LEU A 105 1.09 11.77 -10.50
N ALA A 106 1.81 12.29 -11.50
CA ALA A 106 2.79 13.34 -11.28
C ALA A 106 2.13 14.64 -10.80
N ALA A 107 1.10 15.10 -11.53
CA ALA A 107 0.35 16.30 -11.18
C ALA A 107 -0.36 16.18 -9.82
N GLU A 108 -0.88 14.99 -9.50
CA GLU A 108 -1.53 14.76 -8.20
C GLU A 108 -0.51 14.79 -7.05
N ARG A 109 0.66 14.15 -7.21
CA ARG A 109 1.71 14.11 -6.18
C ARG A 109 2.23 15.51 -5.83
N ASP A 110 2.37 16.38 -6.82
CA ASP A 110 2.89 17.75 -6.66
C ASP A 110 1.96 18.65 -5.83
N SER A 111 0.71 18.23 -5.63
CA SER A 111 -0.25 18.93 -4.78
C SER A 111 -0.07 18.66 -3.28
N TYR A 112 0.85 17.75 -2.90
CA TYR A 112 1.09 17.33 -1.52
C TYR A 112 2.52 17.60 -1.07
N PHE A 113 2.71 17.96 0.21
CA PHE A 113 4.02 18.31 0.76
C PHE A 113 4.94 17.11 0.95
N SER A 114 4.38 15.90 1.13
CA SER A 114 5.16 14.69 1.39
C SER A 114 4.52 13.42 0.82
N ASP A 115 5.32 12.36 0.67
CA ASP A 115 4.82 11.04 0.27
C ASP A 115 3.85 10.48 1.31
N TYR A 116 4.04 10.84 2.58
CA TYR A 116 3.15 10.43 3.66
C TYR A 116 1.76 11.05 3.50
N GLU A 117 1.71 12.38 3.31
CA GLU A 117 0.46 13.11 3.12
C GLU A 117 -0.28 12.61 1.87
N TYR A 118 0.44 12.41 0.78
CA TYR A 118 -0.15 11.85 -0.43
C TYR A 118 -0.67 10.42 -0.22
N ALA A 119 0.10 9.55 0.43
CA ALA A 119 -0.35 8.19 0.73
C ALA A 119 -1.60 8.18 1.63
N ALA A 120 -1.67 9.07 2.62
CA ALA A 120 -2.84 9.23 3.48
C ALA A 120 -4.09 9.62 2.68
N SER A 121 -3.96 10.59 1.76
CA SER A 121 -5.09 11.02 0.93
C SER A 121 -5.60 9.91 0.01
N LEU A 122 -4.70 9.10 -0.58
CA LEU A 122 -5.05 7.95 -1.40
C LEU A 122 -5.77 6.85 -0.63
N LEU A 123 -5.46 6.72 0.65
CA LEU A 123 -6.12 5.82 1.60
C LEU A 123 -7.45 6.37 2.13
N GLY A 124 -7.83 7.60 1.74
CA GLY A 124 -9.07 8.25 2.18
C GLY A 124 -9.03 8.71 3.63
N THR A 125 -7.85 9.09 4.13
CA THR A 125 -7.61 9.55 5.51
C THR A 125 -6.64 10.74 5.53
N THR A 126 -6.29 11.24 6.71
CA THR A 126 -5.27 12.28 6.89
C THR A 126 -4.07 11.75 7.68
N PRO A 127 -2.88 12.39 7.58
CA PRO A 127 -1.73 12.07 8.43
C PRO A 127 -2.06 12.07 9.91
N GLU A 128 -2.83 13.06 10.39
CA GLU A 128 -3.19 13.20 11.81
C GLU A 128 -4.03 12.02 12.29
N ALA A 129 -5.00 11.58 11.48
CA ALA A 129 -5.82 10.40 11.79
C ALA A 129 -4.98 9.12 11.80
N LEU A 130 -4.01 9.00 10.89
CA LEU A 130 -3.09 7.87 10.85
C LEU A 130 -2.18 7.84 12.07
N ASP A 131 -1.61 8.97 12.47
CA ASP A 131 -0.74 9.09 13.65
C ASP A 131 -1.50 8.77 14.94
N GLN A 132 -2.79 9.14 15.03
CA GLN A 132 -3.64 8.79 16.17
C GLN A 132 -3.92 7.28 16.25
N MET A 133 -4.13 6.61 15.11
CA MET A 133 -4.45 5.18 15.06
C MET A 133 -3.21 4.29 15.15
N PHE A 134 -2.09 4.75 14.57
CA PHE A 134 -0.83 4.02 14.45
C PHE A 134 0.32 4.94 14.84
N PRO A 135 0.45 5.27 16.14
CA PRO A 135 1.54 6.12 16.58
C PRO A 135 2.88 5.49 16.20
N ALA A 136 3.81 6.34 15.73
CA ALA A 136 5.19 5.91 15.52
C ALA A 136 5.73 5.36 16.85
N ALA A 137 6.18 4.11 16.82
CA ALA A 137 6.72 3.41 17.99
C ALA A 137 8.12 3.90 18.35
#